data_AF-A0A382JFQ7-F1
#
_entry.id   AF-A0A382JFQ7-F1
#
_cell.length_a   1.000
_cell.length_b   1.000
_cell.length_c   1.000
_cell.angle_alpha   90.00
_cell.angle_beta   90.00
_cell.angle_gamma   90.00
#
_symmetry.space_group_name_H-M   'P 1'
#
loop_
_entity.id
_entity.type
_entity.pdbx_description
1 polymer ?
#
loop_
_entity_poly.entity_id
_entity_poly.type
_entity_poly.pdbx_seq_one_letter_code
_entity_poly.pdbx_strand_id
1 'polypeptide(L)'
;MEALRAAGVGALVSLTEMPLDAELTLEAGLQHLHLPVPDMQAPSMGEIRQFIAFVDQASQSGLATAVHCRAGLGRTGTMIACYLVHEGHPWAEALAQVRVHRPGSVETESQEHAVREFARS
;
A
#
# COMPACT_ATOMS: atom_id res chain seq x y z
N MET A 1 13.37 -8.87 -8.33
CA MET A 1 12.20 -8.15 -8.90
C MET A 1 11.65 -8.80 -10.17
N GLU A 2 12.37 -9.72 -10.81
CA GLU A 2 11.91 -10.49 -11.97
C GLU A 2 10.56 -11.21 -11.75
N ALA A 3 10.37 -11.83 -10.58
CA ALA A 3 9.11 -12.46 -10.21
C ALA A 3 7.91 -11.49 -10.16
N LEU A 4 8.13 -10.23 -9.77
CA LEU A 4 7.08 -9.21 -9.76
C LEU A 4 6.66 -8.88 -11.20
N ARG A 5 7.64 -8.67 -12.09
CA ARG A 5 7.36 -8.41 -13.51
C ARG A 5 6.67 -9.58 -14.19
N ALA A 6 7.09 -10.81 -13.89
CA ALA A 6 6.45 -12.02 -14.40
C ALA A 6 4.97 -12.12 -13.96
N ALA A 7 4.63 -11.54 -12.81
CA ALA A 7 3.26 -11.40 -12.32
C ALA A 7 2.51 -10.16 -12.87
N GLY A 8 3.09 -9.42 -13.83
CA GLY A 8 2.48 -8.24 -14.43
C GLY A 8 2.60 -6.96 -13.60
N VAL A 9 3.39 -6.97 -12.52
CA VAL A 9 3.63 -5.78 -11.69
C VAL A 9 4.56 -4.83 -12.44
N GLY A 10 4.09 -3.60 -12.65
CA GLY A 10 4.86 -2.51 -13.24
C GLY A 10 5.16 -1.36 -12.28
N ALA A 11 4.55 -1.37 -11.10
CA ALA A 11 4.71 -0.34 -10.08
C ALA A 11 4.93 -0.96 -8.69
N LEU A 12 5.76 -0.31 -7.87
CA LEU A 12 6.14 -0.77 -6.53
C LEU A 12 6.04 0.38 -5.53
N VAL A 13 5.40 0.11 -4.39
CA VAL A 13 5.32 1.00 -3.24
C VAL A 13 6.07 0.38 -2.06
N SER A 14 7.07 1.08 -1.54
CA SER A 14 7.84 0.67 -0.37
C SER A 14 7.45 1.52 0.84
N LEU A 15 7.02 0.85 1.92
CA LEU A 15 6.58 1.49 3.16
C LEU A 15 7.61 1.41 4.29
N THR A 16 8.76 0.76 4.04
CA THR A 16 9.86 0.67 4.99
C THR A 16 10.51 2.03 5.20
N GLU A 17 11.09 2.23 6.37
CA GLU A 17 11.76 3.46 6.76
C GLU A 17 12.95 3.78 5.84
N MET A 18 13.66 2.72 5.41
CA MET A 18 14.74 2.82 4.43
C MET A 18 14.20 2.55 3.02
N PRO A 19 14.67 3.33 2.02
CA PRO A 19 14.34 3.06 0.63
C PRO A 19 15.00 1.76 0.16
N LEU A 20 14.47 1.19 -0.92
CA LEU A 20 15.19 0.19 -1.71
C LEU A 20 16.37 0.85 -2.43
N ASP A 21 17.33 0.03 -2.83
CA ASP A 21 18.41 0.49 -3.71
C ASP A 21 17.83 1.03 -5.02
N ALA A 22 18.19 2.27 -5.36
CA ALA A 22 17.69 2.97 -6.54
C ALA A 22 18.15 2.30 -7.85
N GLU A 23 19.32 1.66 -7.85
CA GLU A 23 19.83 0.95 -9.02
C GLU A 23 19.00 -0.31 -9.28
N LEU A 24 18.65 -1.05 -8.23
CA LEU A 24 17.80 -2.24 -8.32
C LEU A 24 16.38 -1.94 -8.81
N THR A 25 15.78 -0.82 -8.40
CA THR A 25 14.44 -0.43 -8.87
C THR A 25 14.47 0.05 -10.31
N LEU A 26 15.52 0.78 -10.71
CA LEU A 26 15.71 1.25 -12.08
C LEU A 26 15.95 0.09 -13.05
N GLU A 27 16.87 -0.83 -12.71
CA GLU A 27 17.17 -2.01 -13.53
C GLU A 27 15.95 -2.93 -13.69
N ALA A 28 15.08 -2.99 -12.68
CA ALA A 28 13.85 -3.75 -12.75
C ALA A 28 12.79 -3.12 -13.68
N GLY A 29 12.97 -1.86 -14.11
CA GLY A 29 11.99 -1.16 -14.94
C GLY A 29 10.63 -1.00 -14.26
N LEU A 30 10.61 -0.90 -12.93
CA LEU A 30 9.41 -0.67 -12.14
C LEU A 30 9.30 0.81 -11.80
N GLN A 31 8.10 1.37 -11.93
CA GLN A 31 7.81 2.66 -11.30
C GLN A 31 7.88 2.47 -9.78
N HIS A 32 8.59 3.35 -9.07
CA HIS A 32 8.81 3.18 -7.64
C HIS A 32 8.36 4.41 -6.87
N LEU A 33 7.58 4.17 -5.81
CA LEU A 33 7.21 5.15 -4.81
C LEU A 33 7.68 4.68 -3.44
N HIS A 34 8.44 5.52 -2.75
CA HIS A 34 8.86 5.29 -1.37
C HIS A 34 8.11 6.22 -0.42
N LEU A 35 7.35 5.64 0.51
CA LEU A 35 6.59 6.34 1.55
C LEU A 35 7.03 5.79 2.91
N PRO A 36 8.01 6.41 3.59
CA PRO A 36 8.57 5.85 4.81
C PRO A 36 7.60 5.97 5.99
N VAL A 37 6.90 4.87 6.30
CA VAL A 37 6.02 4.78 7.46
C VAL A 37 6.73 4.01 8.58
N PRO A 38 6.94 4.59 9.77
CA PRO A 38 7.61 3.90 10.86
C PRO A 38 6.90 2.60 11.27
N ASP A 39 7.65 1.60 11.71
CA ASP A 39 7.07 0.32 12.11
C ASP A 39 5.99 0.47 13.19
N MET A 40 4.93 -0.33 13.09
CA MET A 40 3.74 -0.29 13.96
C MET A 40 2.95 1.04 13.98
N GLN A 41 3.35 2.05 13.20
CA GLN A 41 2.60 3.30 13.04
C GLN A 41 1.62 3.22 11.87
N ALA A 42 0.69 4.17 11.83
CA ALA A 42 -0.20 4.39 10.70
C ALA A 42 0.42 5.36 9.68
N PRO A 43 0.15 5.19 8.38
CA PRO A 43 0.45 6.23 7.41
C PRO A 43 -0.43 7.46 7.68
N SER A 44 0.13 8.64 7.40
CA SER A 44 -0.62 9.90 7.41
C SER A 44 -1.62 9.95 6.24
N MET A 45 -2.64 10.81 6.36
CA MET A 45 -3.60 11.04 5.27
C MET A 45 -2.92 11.52 3.97
N GLY A 46 -1.81 12.27 4.08
CA GLY A 46 -1.03 12.69 2.92
C GLY A 46 -0.37 11.51 2.20
N GLU A 47 0.25 10.61 2.94
CA GLU A 47 0.87 9.39 2.39
C GLU A 47 -0.18 8.45 1.79
N ILE A 48 -1.36 8.32 2.42
CA ILE A 48 -2.48 7.53 1.88
C ILE A 48 -2.93 8.10 0.53
N ARG A 49 -3.15 9.43 0.44
CA ARG A 49 -3.56 10.06 -0.82
C ARG A 49 -2.48 9.93 -1.90
N GLN A 50 -1.20 10.07 -1.54
CA GLN A 50 -0.10 9.89 -2.47
C GLN A 50 0.00 8.44 -2.97
N PHE A 51 -0.21 7.47 -2.08
CA PHE A 51 -0.30 6.05 -2.44
C PHE A 51 -1.43 5.79 -3.44
N ILE A 52 -2.65 6.26 -3.15
CA ILE A 52 -3.82 6.06 -4.03
C ILE A 52 -3.56 6.67 -5.41
N ALA A 53 -3.12 7.93 -5.47
CA ALA A 53 -2.84 8.61 -6.74
C ALA A 53 -1.80 7.85 -7.58
N PHE A 54 -0.78 7.29 -6.94
CA PHE A 54 0.23 6.47 -7.61
C PHE A 54 -0.35 5.16 -8.16
N VAL A 55 -1.17 4.46 -7.37
CA VAL A 55 -1.83 3.21 -7.79
C VAL A 55 -2.78 3.48 -8.96
N ASP A 56 -3.56 4.57 -8.92
CA ASP A 56 -4.49 4.94 -9.99
C ASP A 56 -3.76 5.27 -11.28
N GLN A 57 -2.65 6.01 -11.20
CA GLN A 57 -1.82 6.33 -12.37
C GLN A 57 -1.22 5.07 -13.00
N ALA A 58 -0.74 4.13 -12.18
CA ALA A 58 -0.25 2.84 -12.67
C ALA A 58 -1.38 2.03 -13.32
N SER A 59 -2.57 1.99 -12.69
CA SER A 59 -3.75 1.29 -13.18
C SER A 59 -4.24 1.84 -14.52
N GLN A 60 -4.29 3.17 -14.68
CA GLN A 60 -4.61 3.85 -15.95
C GLN A 60 -3.62 3.50 -17.07
N SER A 61 -2.39 3.15 -16.71
CA SER A 61 -1.34 2.68 -17.63
C SER A 61 -1.39 1.16 -17.86
N GLY A 62 -2.39 0.45 -17.33
CA GLY A 62 -2.53 -1.01 -17.41
C GLY A 62 -1.54 -1.80 -16.57
N LEU A 63 -0.94 -1.17 -15.56
CA LEU A 63 0.09 -1.78 -14.71
C LEU A 63 -0.49 -2.17 -13.35
N ALA A 64 -0.15 -3.37 -12.88
CA ALA A 64 -0.43 -3.76 -11.50
C ALA A 64 0.60 -3.11 -10.55
N THR A 65 0.14 -2.75 -9.35
CA THR A 65 0.97 -2.18 -8.29
C THR A 65 1.16 -3.18 -7.16
N ALA A 66 2.42 -3.41 -6.77
CA ALA A 66 2.76 -4.12 -5.52
C ALA A 66 3.06 -3.12 -4.41
N VAL A 67 2.61 -3.40 -3.18
CA VAL A 67 2.92 -2.61 -2.00
C VAL A 67 3.50 -3.51 -0.91
N HIS A 68 4.56 -3.06 -0.25
CA HIS A 68 5.20 -3.84 0.82
C HIS A 68 5.67 -2.96 1.97
N CYS A 69 5.76 -3.57 3.16
CA CYS A 69 6.52 -3.06 4.30
C CYS A 69 7.60 -4.10 4.66
N ARG A 70 7.79 -4.39 5.95
CA ARG A 70 8.68 -5.49 6.39
C ARG A 70 8.00 -6.86 6.34
N ALA A 71 6.83 -7.01 6.96
CA ALA A 71 6.10 -8.29 7.04
C ALA A 71 4.90 -8.38 6.08
N GLY A 72 4.50 -7.26 5.46
CA GLY A 72 3.31 -7.18 4.62
C GLY A 72 1.99 -7.30 5.39
N LEU A 73 1.95 -6.83 6.65
CA LEU A 73 0.78 -6.96 7.54
C LEU A 73 0.17 -5.59 7.90
N GLY A 74 0.76 -4.84 8.83
CA GLY A 74 0.17 -3.60 9.36
C GLY A 74 0.11 -2.47 8.35
N ARG A 75 1.26 -1.86 8.05
CA ARG A 75 1.38 -0.73 7.10
C ARG A 75 0.82 -1.07 5.71
N THR A 76 1.19 -2.23 5.18
CA THR A 76 0.69 -2.74 3.90
C THR A 76 -0.82 -2.93 3.91
N GLY A 77 -1.36 -3.62 4.92
CA GLY A 77 -2.80 -3.84 5.04
C GLY A 77 -3.57 -2.52 5.21
N THR A 78 -2.98 -1.54 5.91
CA THR A 78 -3.59 -0.22 6.11
C THR A 78 -3.73 0.52 4.78
N MET A 79 -2.67 0.58 3.97
CA MET A 79 -2.72 1.19 2.63
C MET A 79 -3.76 0.50 1.73
N ILE A 80 -3.77 -0.83 1.69
CA ILE A 80 -4.74 -1.61 0.89
C ILE A 80 -6.18 -1.36 1.37
N ALA A 81 -6.42 -1.31 2.68
CA ALA A 81 -7.74 -1.03 3.23
C ALA A 81 -8.22 0.38 2.83
N CYS A 82 -7.34 1.40 2.89
CA CYS A 82 -7.67 2.74 2.40
C CYS A 82 -7.95 2.75 0.89
N TYR A 83 -7.24 1.97 0.09
CA TYR A 83 -7.52 1.84 -1.34
C TYR A 83 -8.90 1.20 -1.61
N LEU A 84 -9.27 0.16 -0.88
CA LEU A 84 -10.63 -0.42 -1.00
C LEU A 84 -11.71 0.60 -0.61
N VAL A 85 -11.45 1.43 0.41
CA VAL A 85 -12.35 2.53 0.76
C VAL A 85 -12.46 3.55 -0.37
N HIS A 86 -11.34 3.89 -1.01
CA HIS A 86 -11.32 4.77 -2.18
C HIS A 86 -12.16 4.20 -3.34
N GLU A 87 -12.11 2.88 -3.55
CA GLU A 87 -12.93 2.15 -4.54
C GLU A 87 -14.41 2.02 -4.14
N GLY A 88 -14.84 2.63 -3.02
CA GLY A 88 -16.23 2.71 -2.60
C GLY A 88 -16.67 1.65 -1.59
N HIS A 89 -15.75 0.81 -1.08
CA HIS A 89 -16.09 -0.13 -0.03
C HIS A 89 -16.26 0.58 1.33
N PRO A 90 -17.25 0.18 2.16
CA PRO A 90 -17.31 0.62 3.55
C PRO A 90 -16.03 0.26 4.31
N TRP A 91 -15.52 1.17 5.14
CA TRP A 91 -14.26 0.96 5.89
C TRP A 91 -14.22 -0.35 6.68
N ALA A 92 -15.34 -0.76 7.27
CA ALA A 92 -15.43 -1.99 8.04
C ALA A 92 -15.28 -3.22 7.15
N GLU A 93 -15.85 -3.19 5.95
CA GLU A 93 -15.71 -4.25 4.94
C GLU A 93 -14.30 -4.29 4.37
N ALA A 94 -13.70 -3.14 4.07
CA ALA A 94 -12.31 -3.05 3.62
C ALA A 94 -11.34 -3.70 4.63
N LEU A 95 -11.48 -3.36 5.92
CA LEU A 95 -10.69 -3.99 6.99
C LEU A 95 -10.90 -5.50 7.06
N ALA A 96 -12.16 -5.95 7.00
CA ALA A 96 -12.49 -7.37 7.02
C ALA A 96 -11.88 -8.10 5.82
N GLN A 97 -12.03 -7.57 4.62
CA GLN A 97 -11.51 -8.17 3.39
C GLN A 97 -9.99 -8.33 3.41
N VAL A 98 -9.26 -7.28 3.83
CA VAL A 98 -7.80 -7.35 3.95
C VAL A 98 -7.39 -8.44 4.96
N ARG A 99 -8.11 -8.55 6.08
CA ARG A 99 -7.85 -9.58 7.11
C ARG A 99 -8.21 -11.00 6.65
N VAL A 100 -9.21 -11.18 5.81
CA VAL A 100 -9.54 -12.48 5.21
C VAL A 100 -8.41 -12.95 4.29
N HIS A 101 -7.93 -12.07 3.40
CA HIS A 101 -6.88 -12.43 2.44
C HIS A 101 -5.50 -12.53 3.10
N ARG A 102 -5.27 -11.74 4.15
CA ARG A 102 -4.01 -11.72 4.88
C ARG A 102 -4.27 -11.57 6.38
N PRO A 103 -4.49 -12.69 7.09
CA PRO A 103 -4.71 -12.68 8.54
C PRO A 103 -3.60 -11.95 9.30
N GLY A 104 -3.99 -11.11 10.26
CA GLY A 104 -3.08 -10.25 11.03
C GLY A 104 -2.84 -8.87 10.41
N SER A 105 -3.40 -8.56 9.24
CA SER A 105 -3.30 -7.22 8.65
C SER A 105 -4.00 -6.14 9.46
N VAL A 106 -3.44 -4.93 9.39
CA VAL A 106 -3.85 -3.78 10.23
C VAL A 106 -3.67 -4.12 11.70
N GLU A 107 -2.44 -3.98 12.18
CA GLU A 107 -1.91 -4.55 13.42
C GLU A 107 -2.21 -3.70 14.66
N THR A 108 -2.42 -2.39 14.48
CA THR A 108 -2.59 -1.45 15.59
C THR A 108 -3.89 -0.65 15.49
N GLU A 109 -4.33 -0.13 16.64
CA GLU A 109 -5.51 0.73 16.70
C GLU A 109 -5.32 2.03 15.90
N SER A 110 -4.11 2.60 15.89
CA SER A 110 -3.80 3.78 15.09
C SER A 110 -3.94 3.51 13.58
N GLN A 111 -3.58 2.31 13.13
CA GLN A 111 -3.75 1.89 11.75
C GLN A 111 -5.24 1.72 11.38
N GLU A 112 -6.04 1.09 12.24
CA GLU A 112 -7.49 1.04 12.04
C GLU A 112 -8.11 2.45 12.02
N HIS A 113 -7.66 3.33 12.93
CA HIS A 113 -8.14 4.70 13.01
C HIS A 113 -7.88 5.45 11.71
N ALA A 114 -6.69 5.30 11.12
CA ALA A 114 -6.36 5.92 9.84
C ALA A 114 -7.31 5.51 8.71
N VAL A 115 -7.72 4.23 8.64
CA VAL A 115 -8.71 3.77 7.65
C VAL A 115 -10.07 4.43 7.88
N ARG A 116 -10.51 4.54 9.14
CA ARG A 116 -11.78 5.21 9.50
C ARG A 116 -11.76 6.71 9.23
N GLU A 117 -10.63 7.35 9.50
CA GLU A 117 -10.40 8.76 9.22
C GLU A 117 -10.45 9.04 7.72
N PHE A 118 -9.75 8.21 6.93
CA PHE A 118 -9.74 8.33 5.47
C PHE A 118 -11.16 8.22 4.88
N ALA A 119 -11.98 7.28 5.39
CA ALA A 119 -13.36 7.09 4.96
C ALA A 119 -14.30 8.28 5.22
N ARG A 120 -13.86 9.25 6.03
CA ARG A 120 -14.62 10.48 6.35
C ARG A 120 -14.11 11.71 5.61
N SER A 121 -13.00 11.58 4.87
CA SER A 121 -12.29 12.70 4.25
C SER A 121 -12.73 13.01 2.82
#